data_AF-A0A5N4EG01-F1
#
_entry.id   AF-A0A5N4EG01-F1
#
_cell.length_a   1.000
_cell.length_b   1.000
_cell.length_c   1.000
_cell.angle_alpha   90.00
_cell.angle_beta   90.00
_cell.angle_gamma   90.00
#
_symmetry.space_group_name_H-M   'P 1'
#
loop_
_entity.id
_entity.type
_entity.pdbx_description
1 polymer ?
#
loop_
_entity_poly.entity_id
_entity_poly.type
_entity_poly.pdbx_seq_one_letter_code
_entity_poly.pdbx_strand_id
1 'polypeptide(L)'
;MNQSAVLIFCLILLTLNGTQEMLLSRTSRCTCIKISDRPVNPRSLEKLEMIPASQSCPRVEIIATMKKNGEKRCLNPESKTIKNLLKAISKQRSKRSPQTQREA
;
A
#
# COMPACT_ATOMS: atom_id res chain seq x y z
N MET A 1 -41.45 -4.50 44.92
CA MET A 1 -40.15 -4.50 44.23
C MET A 1 -39.28 -3.42 44.84
N ASN A 2 -38.18 -3.84 45.45
CA ASN A 2 -37.17 -2.99 46.07
C ASN A 2 -36.49 -2.11 45.00
N GLN A 3 -36.70 -0.80 45.09
CA GLN A 3 -36.17 0.18 44.12
C GLN A 3 -34.65 0.05 43.94
N SER A 4 -33.92 -0.28 45.01
CA SER A 4 -32.49 -0.55 44.98
C SER A 4 -32.13 -1.75 44.09
N ALA A 5 -32.92 -2.82 44.07
CA ALA A 5 -32.64 -3.98 43.22
C ALA A 5 -32.92 -3.67 41.74
N VAL A 6 -33.92 -2.84 41.45
CA VAL A 6 -34.21 -2.38 40.09
C VAL A 6 -33.05 -1.54 39.56
N LEU A 7 -32.52 -0.62 40.37
CA LEU A 7 -31.37 0.21 40.00
C LEU A 7 -30.10 -0.63 39.76
N ILE A 8 -29.82 -1.59 40.65
CA ILE A 8 -28.67 -2.49 40.50
C ILE A 8 -28.81 -3.32 39.22
N PHE A 9 -30.00 -3.85 38.95
CA PHE A 9 -30.27 -4.61 37.73
C PHE A 9 -30.10 -3.76 36.46
N CYS A 10 -30.57 -2.51 36.46
CA CYS A 10 -30.36 -1.58 35.35
C CYS A 10 -28.87 -1.27 35.10
N LEU A 11 -28.09 -1.05 36.16
CA LEU A 11 -26.65 -0.79 36.05
C LEU A 11 -25.91 -2.01 35.47
N ILE A 12 -26.26 -3.22 35.91
CA ILE A 12 -25.70 -4.46 35.37
C ILE A 12 -25.99 -4.57 33.86
N LEU A 13 -27.25 -4.35 33.44
CA LEU A 13 -27.63 -4.38 32.02
C LEU A 13 -26.90 -3.31 31.19
N LEU A 14 -26.68 -2.11 31.73
CA LEU A 14 -25.93 -1.05 31.06
C LEU A 14 -24.45 -1.43 30.84
N THR A 15 -23.84 -2.13 31.80
CA THR A 15 -22.44 -2.59 31.68
C THR A 15 -22.26 -3.79 30.74
N LEU A 16 -23.24 -4.70 30.65
CA LEU A 16 -23.18 -5.83 29.70
C LEU A 16 -23.35 -5.42 28.23
N ASN A 17 -24.04 -4.31 27.96
CA ASN A 17 -24.23 -3.78 26.61
C ASN A 17 -23.07 -2.86 26.16
N GLY A 18 -22.13 -2.56 27.05
CA GLY A 18 -21.10 -1.55 26.87
C GLY A 18 -19.70 -2.14 26.77
N THR A 19 -19.43 -2.88 25.70
CA THR A 19 -18.17 -2.87 24.94
C THR A 19 -18.26 -3.99 23.91
N GLN A 20 -19.07 -3.78 22.86
CA GLN A 20 -18.67 -4.33 21.58
C GLN A 20 -17.45 -3.51 21.16
N GLU A 21 -16.28 -3.91 21.66
CA GLU A 21 -14.99 -3.57 21.09
C GLU A 21 -15.16 -3.82 19.59
N MET A 22 -15.46 -2.76 18.85
CA MET A 22 -15.41 -2.74 17.42
C MET A 22 -13.94 -2.98 17.13
N LEU A 23 -13.56 -4.26 17.06
CA LEU A 23 -12.34 -4.70 16.44
C LEU A 23 -12.52 -4.24 15.01
N LEU A 24 -12.14 -2.98 14.80
CA LEU A 24 -12.16 -2.27 13.55
C LEU A 24 -11.25 -3.13 12.69
N SER A 25 -11.85 -4.12 12.04
CA SER A 25 -11.17 -5.05 11.17
C SER A 25 -10.55 -4.13 10.14
N ARG A 26 -9.26 -3.82 10.36
CA ARG A 26 -8.45 -3.00 9.48
C ARG A 26 -8.26 -3.88 8.27
N THR A 27 -9.31 -3.96 7.47
CA THR A 27 -9.32 -4.58 6.16
C THR A 27 -8.22 -3.86 5.41
N SER A 28 -7.09 -4.54 5.23
CA SER A 28 -5.93 -3.95 4.59
C SER A 28 -6.34 -3.57 3.15
N ARG A 29 -6.41 -2.28 2.87
CA ARG A 29 -6.78 -1.71 1.57
C ARG A 29 -5.53 -1.50 0.73
N CYS A 30 -4.91 -2.60 0.33
CA CYS A 30 -3.81 -2.58 -0.63
C CYS A 30 -4.33 -2.21 -2.03
N THR A 31 -3.57 -1.43 -2.78
CA THR A 31 -3.93 -1.02 -4.15
C THR A 31 -3.83 -2.19 -5.12
N CYS A 32 -2.84 -3.05 -4.91
CA CYS A 32 -2.54 -4.19 -5.75
C CYS A 32 -3.34 -5.42 -5.33
N ILE A 33 -4.29 -5.83 -6.19
CA ILE A 33 -5.07 -7.06 -6.03
C ILE A 33 -4.32 -8.27 -6.59
N LYS A 34 -3.63 -8.10 -7.73
CA LYS A 34 -2.87 -9.16 -8.41
C LYS A 34 -1.48 -8.67 -8.73
N ILE A 35 -0.48 -9.51 -8.49
CA ILE A 35 0.91 -9.24 -8.83
C ILE A 35 1.19 -9.81 -10.22
N SER A 36 1.94 -9.06 -11.03
CA SER A 36 2.45 -9.50 -12.32
C SER A 36 3.89 -9.96 -12.20
N ASP A 37 4.15 -11.19 -12.63
CA ASP A 37 5.51 -11.75 -12.73
C ASP A 37 6.14 -11.52 -14.11
N ARG A 38 5.44 -10.80 -14.99
CA ARG A 38 5.95 -10.51 -16.34
C ARG A 38 7.17 -9.56 -16.24
N PRO A 39 8.25 -9.83 -16.99
CA PRO A 39 9.36 -8.90 -17.09
C PRO A 39 8.92 -7.53 -17.61
N VAL A 40 9.53 -6.48 -17.07
CA VAL A 40 9.27 -5.09 -17.47
C VAL A 40 10.56 -4.48 -18.01
N ASN A 41 10.49 -3.92 -19.22
CA ASN A 41 11.60 -3.18 -19.81
C ASN A 41 11.61 -1.75 -19.22
N PRO A 42 12.73 -1.27 -18.63
CA PRO A 42 12.82 0.10 -18.12
C PRO A 42 12.42 1.18 -19.14
N ARG A 43 12.63 0.95 -20.43
CA ARG A 43 12.32 1.95 -21.49
C ARG A 43 10.83 2.09 -21.77
N SER A 44 10.03 1.06 -21.49
CA SER A 44 8.58 1.07 -21.71
C SER A 44 7.80 1.58 -20.50
N LEU A 45 8.48 1.92 -19.40
CA LEU A 45 7.88 2.53 -18.21
C LEU A 45 7.70 4.03 -18.39
N GLU A 46 6.47 4.49 -18.20
CA GLU A 46 6.13 5.90 -18.07
C GLU A 46 6.41 6.37 -16.65
N LYS A 47 5.91 5.61 -15.67
CA LYS A 47 6.05 5.89 -14.24
C LYS A 47 6.34 4.60 -13.49
N LEU A 48 7.13 4.72 -12.42
CA LEU A 48 7.31 3.65 -11.44
C LEU A 48 7.14 4.23 -10.05
N GLU A 49 6.21 3.67 -9.30
CA GLU A 49 5.84 4.08 -7.96
C GLU A 49 6.16 2.96 -6.98
N MET A 50 6.82 3.31 -5.88
CA MET A 50 7.09 2.40 -4.77
C MET A 50 6.32 2.95 -3.56
N ILE A 51 5.32 2.18 -3.11
CA ILE A 51 4.47 2.51 -1.98
C ILE A 51 4.95 1.66 -0.81
N PRO A 52 5.48 2.26 0.27
CA PRO A 52 5.93 1.51 1.44
C PRO A 52 4.75 0.90 2.19
N ALA A 53 5.04 -0.10 3.04
CA ALA A 53 4.05 -0.65 3.95
C ALA A 53 3.49 0.45 4.88
N SER A 54 2.19 0.38 5.14
CA SER A 54 1.44 1.37 5.90
C SER A 54 0.40 0.69 6.80
N GLN A 55 -0.27 1.49 7.64
CA GLN A 55 -1.39 1.04 8.44
C GLN A 55 -2.58 0.49 7.62
N SER A 56 -2.70 0.91 6.35
CA SER A 56 -3.73 0.43 5.43
C SER A 56 -3.27 -0.74 4.58
N CYS A 57 -1.98 -0.92 4.32
CA CYS A 57 -1.45 -2.08 3.58
C CYS A 57 -0.14 -2.56 4.20
N PRO A 58 -0.07 -3.77 4.79
CA PRO A 58 1.09 -4.23 5.55
C PRO A 58 2.30 -4.60 4.67
N ARG A 59 2.19 -4.50 3.34
CA ARG A 59 3.24 -4.86 2.38
C ARG A 59 3.64 -3.67 1.52
N VAL A 60 4.86 -3.71 1.00
CA VAL A 60 5.33 -2.79 -0.04
C VAL A 60 4.62 -3.11 -1.36
N GLU A 61 4.16 -2.07 -2.05
CA GLU A 61 3.58 -2.19 -3.39
C GLU A 61 4.48 -1.49 -4.40
N ILE A 62 4.72 -2.12 -5.55
CA ILE A 62 5.43 -1.50 -6.67
C ILE A 62 4.48 -1.45 -7.84
N ILE A 63 4.17 -0.25 -8.32
CA ILE A 63 3.23 -0.03 -9.42
C ILE A 63 3.99 0.57 -10.61
N ALA A 64 3.93 -0.13 -11.74
CA ALA A 64 4.46 0.31 -13.02
C ALA A 64 3.33 0.84 -13.90
N THR A 65 3.51 2.02 -14.48
CA THR A 65 2.66 2.55 -15.54
C THR A 65 3.38 2.43 -16.88
N MET A 66 2.75 1.76 -17.85
CA MET A 66 3.33 1.47 -19.16
C MET A 66 3.04 2.60 -20.16
N LYS A 67 4.05 3.08 -20.90
CA LYS A 67 3.89 4.19 -21.87
C LYS A 67 2.91 3.91 -23.00
N LYS A 68 2.81 2.65 -23.44
CA LYS A 68 2.07 2.30 -24.66
C LYS A 68 0.56 2.56 -24.54
N ASN A 69 0.02 2.32 -23.35
CA ASN A 69 -1.42 2.28 -23.11
C ASN A 69 -1.82 2.79 -21.72
N GLY A 70 -0.88 3.33 -20.94
CA GLY A 70 -1.11 3.73 -19.54
C GLY A 70 -1.41 2.56 -18.60
N GLU A 71 -1.20 1.31 -19.04
CA GLU A 71 -1.53 0.13 -18.23
C GLU A 71 -0.76 0.14 -16.92
N LYS A 72 -1.49 -0.03 -15.82
CA LYS A 72 -0.92 -0.15 -14.48
C LYS A 72 -0.71 -1.62 -14.14
N ARG A 73 0.52 -1.96 -13.77
CA ARG A 73 0.92 -3.31 -13.37
C ARG A 73 1.54 -3.26 -11.98
N CYS A 74 1.01 -4.10 -11.09
CA CYS A 74 1.64 -4.36 -9.80
C CYS A 74 2.77 -5.36 -9.97
N LEU A 75 3.94 -5.07 -9.41
CA LEU A 75 5.16 -5.85 -9.56
C LEU A 75 5.54 -6.50 -8.23
N ASN A 76 6.14 -7.69 -8.31
CA ASN A 76 6.56 -8.44 -7.13
C ASN A 76 7.84 -7.81 -6.52
N PRO A 77 7.81 -7.24 -5.30
CA PRO A 77 9.00 -6.65 -4.68
C PRO A 77 10.10 -7.69 -4.39
N GLU A 78 9.73 -8.96 -4.21
CA GLU A 78 10.69 -10.02 -3.91
C GLU A 78 11.38 -10.62 -5.14
N SER A 79 10.84 -10.36 -6.33
CA SER A 79 11.39 -10.88 -7.58
C SER A 79 12.76 -10.27 -7.89
N LYS A 80 13.73 -11.13 -8.20
CA LYS A 80 15.09 -10.72 -8.64
C LYS A 80 15.04 -9.80 -9.86
N THR A 81 14.12 -10.05 -10.79
CA THR A 81 13.94 -9.24 -12.00
C THR A 81 13.50 -7.82 -11.65
N ILE A 82 12.60 -7.66 -10.69
CA ILE A 82 12.11 -6.35 -10.24
C ILE A 82 13.18 -5.61 -9.44
N LYS A 83 13.95 -6.32 -8.59
CA LYS A 83 15.12 -5.75 -7.90
C LYS A 83 16.16 -5.21 -8.91
N ASN A 84 16.38 -5.92 -10.02
CA ASN A 84 17.27 -5.48 -11.10
C ASN A 84 16.69 -4.29 -11.89
N LEU A 85 15.38 -4.26 -12.15
CA LEU A 85 14.69 -3.15 -12.78
C LEU A 85 14.88 -1.84 -11.98
N LEU A 86 14.69 -1.89 -10.66
CA LEU A 86 14.90 -0.74 -9.78
C LEU A 86 16.33 -0.20 -9.87
N LYS A 87 17.34 -1.10 -9.86
CA LYS A 87 18.76 -0.74 -10.04
C LYS A 87 19.05 -0.13 -11.41
N ALA A 88 18.41 -0.61 -12.47
CA ALA A 88 18.59 -0.06 -13.81
C ALA A 88 18.03 1.37 -13.90
N ILE A 89 16.85 1.61 -13.30
CA ILE A 89 16.22 2.93 -13.28
C ILE A 89 17.01 3.92 -12.43
N SER A 90 17.53 3.51 -11.27
CA SER A 90 18.35 4.39 -10.43
C SER A 90 19.64 4.82 -11.15
N LYS A 91 20.32 3.89 -11.84
CA LYS A 91 21.48 4.19 -12.68
C LYS A 91 21.14 5.14 -13.82
N GLN A 92 19.98 4.97 -14.47
CA GLN A 92 19.55 5.84 -15.56
C GLN A 92 19.28 7.27 -15.07
N ARG A 93 18.67 7.44 -13.88
CA ARG A 93 18.46 8.75 -13.27
C ARG A 93 19.79 9.45 -12.93
N SER A 94 20.74 8.72 -12.35
CA SER A 94 22.07 9.25 -12.06
C SER A 94 22.80 9.70 -13.35
N LYS A 95 22.71 8.92 -14.44
CA LYS A 95 23.29 9.32 -15.74
C LYS A 95 22.62 10.53 -16.40
N ARG A 96 21.35 10.81 -16.10
CA ARG A 96 20.69 12.04 -16.57
C ARG A 96 21.08 13.27 -15.74
N SER A 97 21.60 13.08 -14.54
CA SER A 97 21.95 14.14 -13.59
C SER A 97 23.20 15.00 -13.92
N PRO A 98 23.95 14.84 -15.04
CA PRO A 98 24.89 15.88 -15.46
C PRO A 98 24.36 16.89 -16.50
N GLN A 99 23.09 16.82 -16.94
CA GLN A 99 22.61 17.61 -18.11
C GLN A 99 21.38 18.50 -17.88
N THR A 100 20.99 18.80 -16.64
CA THR A 100 19.85 19.71 -16.36
C THR A 100 20.21 20.86 -15.41
N GLN A 101 21.47 21.31 -15.40
CA GLN A 101 21.89 22.53 -14.67
C GLN A 101 22.72 23.52 -15.50
N ARG A 102 22.68 23.45 -16.85
CA ARG A 102 23.24 24.50 -17.73
C ARG A 102 22.19 24.96 -18.74
N GLU A 103 21.11 25.53 -18.24
CA GLU A 103 20.20 26.40 -19.02
C GLU A 103 19.43 27.25 -17.99
N ALA A 104 20.16 28.19 -17.40
CA ALA A 104 19.68 29.40 -16.75
C ALA A 104 20.84 30.41 -16.73
#